data_AF-A0A9D6LLC0-F1
#
_entry.id   AF-A0A9D6LLC0-F1
#
_cell.length_a   1.000
_cell.length_b   1.000
_cell.length_c   1.000
_cell.angle_alpha   90.00
_cell.angle_beta   90.00
_cell.angle_gamma   90.00
#
_symmetry.space_group_name_H-M   'P 1'
#
loop_
_entity.id
_entity.type
_entity.pdbx_description
1 polymer ?
#
loop_
_entity_poly.entity_id
_entity_poly.type
_entity_poly.pdbx_seq_one_letter_code
_entity_poly.pdbx_strand_id
1 'polypeptide(L)' 'MIETKAHRPIRSFVRRERHLTPAQERALQKLWTDFGVDHTKSAADFPAIFGREAPVIVEI' A
#
# COMPACT_ATOMS: atom_id res chain seq x y z
N MET A 1 31.91 37.08 -26.42
CA MET A 1 30.53 36.73 -25.99
C MET A 1 30.66 35.61 -24.97
N ILE A 2 30.29 35.86 -23.71
CA ILE A 2 30.41 34.84 -22.64
C ILE A 2 29.11 34.04 -22.62
N GLU A 3 29.20 32.74 -22.82
CA GLU A 3 28.07 31.82 -22.83
C GLU A 3 27.68 31.47 -21.39
N THR A 4 26.51 31.93 -20.97
CA THR A 4 25.99 31.69 -19.61
C THR A 4 25.46 30.27 -19.52
N LYS A 5 26.24 29.37 -18.93
CA LYS A 5 25.82 27.98 -18.66
C LYS A 5 24.57 28.00 -17.77
N ALA A 6 23.41 27.63 -18.34
CA ALA A 6 22.16 27.57 -17.60
C ALA A 6 22.29 26.62 -16.40
N HIS A 7 22.16 27.15 -15.18
CA HIS A 7 22.18 26.35 -13.97
C HIS A 7 20.97 25.40 -13.97
N ARG A 8 21.21 24.08 -13.90
CA ARG A 8 20.14 23.11 -13.70
C ARG A 8 19.53 23.32 -12.31
N PRO A 9 18.21 23.54 -12.19
CA PRO A 9 17.57 23.68 -10.89
C PRO A 9 17.66 22.36 -10.12
N ILE A 10 17.94 22.45 -8.81
CA ILE A 10 17.85 21.30 -7.91
C ILE A 10 16.37 20.90 -7.82
N ARG A 11 16.07 19.67 -8.24
CA ARG A 11 14.74 19.08 -8.03
C ARG A 11 14.75 18.34 -6.70
N SER A 12 13.90 18.77 -5.77
CA SER A 12 13.67 18.02 -4.54
C SER A 12 12.81 16.80 -4.88
N PHE A 13 13.37 15.60 -4.74
CA PHE A 13 12.63 14.35 -4.86
C PHE A 13 12.25 13.86 -3.46
N VAL A 14 10.98 13.49 -3.27
CA VAL A 14 10.56 12.81 -2.04
C VAL A 14 11.05 11.37 -2.11
N ARG A 15 11.84 10.94 -1.13
CA ARG A 15 12.25 9.53 -1.02
C ARG A 15 11.00 8.69 -0.72
N ARG A 16 10.69 7.71 -1.56
CA ARG A 16 9.60 6.74 -1.31
C ARG A 16 10.07 5.64 -0.35
N GLU A 17 10.49 6.06 0.84
CA GLU A 17 10.90 5.11 1.89
C GLU A 17 9.70 4.48 2.59
N ARG A 18 8.54 5.15 2.56
CA ARG A 18 7.33 4.64 3.17
C ARG A 18 6.55 3.79 2.16
N HIS A 19 6.42 2.50 2.47
CA HIS A 19 5.52 1.59 1.78
C HIS A 19 4.03 1.91 2.02
N LEU A 20 3.75 2.78 2.99
CA LEU A 20 2.40 3.20 3.37
C LEU A 20 2.26 4.72 3.26
N THR A 21 1.23 5.15 2.53
CA THR A 21 0.75 6.52 2.58
C THR A 21 0.14 6.83 3.95
N PRO A 22 0.07 8.10 4.38
CA PRO A 22 -0.58 8.46 5.64
C PRO A 22 -2.06 8.01 5.71
N ALA A 23 -2.74 7.95 4.56
CA ALA A 23 -4.12 7.46 4.51
C ALA A 23 -4.19 5.95 4.79
N GLN A 24 -3.28 5.16 4.22
CA GLN A 24 -3.21 3.72 4.46
C GLN A 24 -2.84 3.41 5.93
N GLU A 25 -1.90 4.16 6.51
CA GLU A 25 -1.57 4.03 7.95
C GLU A 25 -2.79 4.27 8.84
N ARG A 26 -3.56 5.33 8.57
CA ARG A 26 -4.81 5.60 9.31
C ARG A 26 -5.87 4.53 9.10
N ALA A 27 -5.99 3.98 7.89
CA ALA A 27 -6.93 2.90 7.61
C ALA A 27 -6.59 1.65 8.43
N LEU A 28 -5.32 1.27 8.48
CA LEU A 28 -4.85 0.17 9.34
C LEU A 28 -5.14 0.44 10.81
N GLN A 29 -4.90 1.65 11.31
CA GLN A 29 -5.15 1.96 12.73
C GLN A 29 -6.63 1.97 13.11
N LYS A 30 -7.51 2.45 12.22
CA LYS A 30 -8.92 2.72 12.56
C LYS A 30 -9.89 1.66 12.10
N LEU A 31 -9.55 0.92 11.05
CA LEU A 31 -10.48 0.04 10.35
C LEU A 31 -10.06 -1.42 10.42
N TRP A 32 -8.94 -1.76 11.07
CA TRP A 32 -8.50 -3.15 11.22
C TRP A 32 -9.52 -4.00 11.99
N THR A 33 -10.18 -3.43 13.00
CA THR A 33 -11.21 -4.16 13.75
C THR A 33 -12.37 -4.62 12.86
N ASP A 34 -12.74 -3.83 11.85
CA ASP A 34 -13.90 -4.12 11.01
C ASP A 34 -13.55 -4.91 9.75
N PHE A 35 -12.36 -4.70 9.17
CA PHE A 35 -11.96 -5.28 7.87
C PHE A 35 -10.66 -6.09 7.89
N GLY A 36 -9.96 -6.11 9.03
CA GLY A 36 -8.72 -6.87 9.18
C GLY A 36 -8.98 -8.37 9.25
N VAL A 37 -8.03 -9.15 8.73
CA VAL A 37 -8.00 -10.60 8.90
C VAL A 37 -6.70 -10.94 9.61
N ASP A 38 -6.80 -11.41 10.85
CA ASP A 38 -5.64 -11.77 11.64
C ASP A 38 -4.95 -13.00 11.07
N HIS A 39 -3.62 -12.97 11.09
CA HIS A 39 -2.82 -14.09 10.60
C HIS A 39 -2.94 -15.29 11.55
N THR A 40 -3.18 -16.46 10.96
CA THR A 40 -3.15 -17.75 11.64
C THR A 40 -2.26 -18.72 10.89
N LYS A 41 -1.84 -19.81 11.55
CA LYS A 41 -1.02 -20.87 10.93
C LYS A 41 -1.82 -21.81 10.02
N SER A 42 -3.14 -21.69 10.03
CA SER A 42 -4.06 -22.47 9.20
C SER A 42 -4.33 -21.79 7.87
N ALA A 43 -4.78 -22.56 6.88
CA ALA A 43 -5.33 -21.99 5.65
C ALA A 43 -6.56 -21.11 5.96
N ALA A 44 -6.72 -20.03 5.22
CA ALA A 44 -7.88 -19.14 5.35
C ALA A 44 -9.14 -19.79 4.76
N ASP A 45 -10.25 -19.69 5.48
CA ASP A 45 -11.59 -20.05 4.99
C ASP A 45 -12.22 -18.83 4.31
N PHE A 46 -12.04 -18.70 2.99
CA PHE A 46 -12.51 -17.54 2.23
C PHE A 46 -14.03 -17.38 2.23
N PRO A 47 -14.86 -18.44 2.03
CA PRO A 47 -16.30 -18.33 2.15
C PRO A 47 -16.75 -17.80 3.52
N ALA A 48 -16.14 -18.28 4.61
CA ALA A 48 -16.47 -17.79 5.95
C ALA A 48 -16.10 -16.32 6.15
N ILE A 49 -14.94 -15.89 5.64
CA ILE A 49 -14.44 -14.51 5.77
C ILE A 49 -15.26 -13.53 4.92
N PHE A 50 -15.57 -13.89 3.66
CA PHE A 50 -16.20 -12.98 2.69
C PHE A 50 -17.72 -13.15 2.55
N GLY A 51 -18.31 -14.15 3.22
CA GLY A 51 -19.76 -14.41 3.20
C GLY A 51 -20.30 -14.84 1.83
N ARG A 52 -19.44 -15.33 0.92
CA ARG A 52 -19.81 -15.79 -0.41
C ARG A 52 -18.88 -16.87 -0.93
N GLU A 53 -19.42 -17.77 -1.75
CA GLU A 53 -18.62 -18.71 -2.53
C GLU A 53 -18.37 -18.15 -3.93
N ALA A 54 -17.10 -18.13 -4.35
CA ALA A 54 -16.70 -17.68 -5.69
C ALA A 54 -15.31 -18.22 -6.06
N PRO A 55 -14.95 -18.19 -7.36
CA PRO A 55 -13.59 -18.51 -7.79
C PRO A 55 -12.54 -17.65 -7.09
N VAL A 56 -11.53 -18.31 -6.52
CA VAL A 56 -10.37 -17.65 -5.90
C VAL A 56 -9.23 -17.65 -6.91
N ILE A 57 -8.63 -16.48 -7.13
CA ILE A 57 -7.54 -16.27 -8.09
C ILE A 57 -6.35 -15.72 -7.32
N VAL A 58 -5.16 -16.24 -7.61
CA VAL A 58 -3.89 -15.70 -7.14
C VAL A 58 -3.24 -14.94 -8.30
N GLU A 59 -2.93 -13.68 -8.08
CA GLU A 59 -2.16 -12.83 -9.02
C GLU A 59 -0.74 -12.67 -8.47
N ILE A 60 0.27 -12.76 -9.34
CA ILE A 60 1.70 -12.71 -9.00
C ILE A 60 2.40 -11.67 -9.87
#